data_AF-A0A8D2H0Z4-F1
#
_entry.id   AF-A0A8D2H0Z4-F1
#
_cell.length_a   1.000
_cell.length_b   1.000
_cell.length_c   1.000
_cell.angle_alpha   90.00
_cell.angle_beta   90.00
_cell.angle_gamma   90.00
#
_symmetry.space_group_name_H-M   'P 1'
#
loop_
_entity.id
_entity.type
_entity.pdbx_description
1 polymer ?
#
loop_
_entity_poly.entity_id
_entity_poly.type
_entity_poly.pdbx_seq_one_letter_code
_entity_poly.pdbx_strand_id
1 'polypeptide(L)'
;MQTYLMDFKIISLGNITFETMMEILRDKPSGINMEGEFLTTASMVSVLPQDSNLPCIHFFTGTPDPERSVFKPFIFVPHISQLLDTSSPTFELENPVKKKLHLKSKPDRRHPLYQNHQQALEVINNNEVLL
;
A
#
# COMPACT_ATOMS: atom_id res chain seq x y z
N MET A 1 -10.85 8.22 -9.69
CA MET A 1 -9.47 7.78 -9.41
C MET A 1 -9.37 6.39 -9.99
N GLN A 2 -8.79 6.27 -11.18
CA GLN A 2 -8.65 5.00 -11.87
C GLN A 2 -7.49 4.27 -11.17
N THR A 3 -7.79 3.25 -10.35
CA THR A 3 -6.78 2.34 -9.81
C THR A 3 -6.33 1.43 -10.95
N TYR A 4 -5.12 1.67 -11.47
CA TYR A 4 -4.45 0.71 -12.36
C TYR A 4 -3.77 -0.33 -11.47
N LEU A 5 -4.38 -1.51 -11.34
CA LEU A 5 -3.72 -2.69 -10.80
C LEU A 5 -2.86 -3.26 -11.94
N MET A 6 -1.55 -3.07 -11.85
CA MET A 6 -0.60 -3.70 -12.78
C MET A 6 -0.28 -5.09 -12.23
N ASP A 7 -0.95 -6.11 -12.76
CA ASP A 7 -0.60 -7.51 -12.52
C ASP A 7 0.57 -7.89 -13.44
N PHE A 8 1.80 -7.78 -12.95
CA PHE A 8 2.99 -8.21 -13.70
C PHE A 8 3.15 -9.74 -13.61
N LYS A 9 2.96 -10.43 -14.74
CA LYS A 9 3.35 -11.83 -14.90
C LYS A 9 4.80 -11.89 -15.36
N ILE A 10 5.74 -12.02 -14.43
CA ILE A 10 7.17 -12.19 -14.75
C ILE A 10 7.43 -13.67 -15.06
N ILE A 11 7.89 -13.94 -16.29
CA ILE A 11 8.32 -15.26 -16.74
C ILE A 11 9.84 -15.28 -16.62
N SER A 12 10.38 -15.85 -15.54
CA SER A 12 11.81 -16.15 -15.40
C SER A 12 12.01 -17.65 -15.27
N LEU A 13 13.10 -18.16 -15.87
CA LEU A 13 13.49 -19.58 -15.91
C LEU A 13 14.11 -20.09 -14.57
N GLY A 14 13.91 -19.37 -13.46
CA GLY A 14 14.44 -19.71 -12.13
C GLY A 14 13.38 -19.75 -11.03
N ASN A 15 13.76 -20.23 -9.84
CA ASN A 15 12.89 -20.22 -8.65
C ASN A 15 12.67 -18.79 -8.17
N ILE A 16 11.60 -18.14 -8.64
CA ILE A 16 11.20 -16.81 -8.16
C ILE A 16 10.66 -16.95 -6.74
N THR A 17 11.34 -16.34 -5.77
CA THR A 17 10.83 -16.24 -4.39
C THR A 17 10.02 -14.96 -4.21
N PHE A 18 9.28 -14.84 -3.10
CA PHE A 18 8.52 -13.62 -2.84
C PHE A 18 9.44 -12.43 -2.55
N GLU A 19 10.63 -12.67 -1.98
CA GLU A 19 11.66 -11.65 -1.75
C GLU A 19 12.18 -11.10 -3.07
N THR A 20 12.49 -11.96 -4.04
CA THR A 20 12.87 -11.52 -5.39
C THR A 20 11.78 -10.67 -6.02
N MET A 21 10.51 -11.04 -5.86
CA MET A 21 9.40 -10.21 -6.37
C MET A 21 9.31 -8.86 -5.64
N MET A 22 9.54 -8.82 -4.32
CA MET A 22 9.60 -7.57 -3.57
C MET A 22 10.75 -6.66 -4.04
N GLU A 23 11.92 -7.22 -4.36
CA GLU A 23 13.05 -6.48 -4.94
C GLU A 23 12.68 -5.88 -6.30
N ILE A 24 12.04 -6.66 -7.17
CA ILE A 24 11.57 -6.19 -8.47
C ILE A 24 10.56 -5.05 -8.32
N LEU A 25 9.62 -5.16 -7.39
CA LEU A 25 8.63 -4.10 -7.15
C LEU A 25 9.24 -2.82 -6.57
N ARG A 26 10.46 -2.88 -6.02
CA ARG A 26 11.21 -1.71 -5.52
C ARG A 26 12.04 -1.04 -6.61
N ASP A 27 12.27 -1.70 -7.74
CA ASP A 27 13.17 -1.25 -8.79
C ASP A 27 12.64 -0.01 -9.52
N LYS A 28 13.25 1.13 -9.20
CA LYS A 28 12.99 2.43 -9.84
C LYS A 28 13.61 2.52 -11.25
N PRO A 29 14.90 2.16 -11.47
CA PRO A 29 15.50 2.17 -12.81
C PRO A 29 14.72 1.46 -13.92
N SER A 30 14.05 0.33 -13.62
CA SER A 30 13.21 -0.35 -14.63
C SER A 30 11.87 0.32 -14.91
N GLY A 31 11.47 1.30 -14.09
CA GLY A 31 10.17 1.97 -14.15
C GLY A 31 9.03 1.18 -13.50
N ILE A 32 9.31 0.06 -12.83
CA ILE A 32 8.30 -0.70 -12.08
C ILE A 32 7.86 0.07 -10.82
N ASN A 33 8.82 0.57 -10.05
CA ASN A 33 8.55 1.54 -9.00
C ASN A 33 8.54 2.95 -9.61
N MET A 34 7.36 3.46 -9.95
CA MET A 34 7.20 4.78 -10.56
C MET A 34 7.45 5.90 -9.55
N GLU A 35 8.21 6.92 -9.98
CA GLU A 35 8.41 8.19 -9.28
C GLU A 35 8.23 9.39 -10.22
N GLY A 36 7.91 10.56 -9.68
CA GLY A 36 7.63 11.78 -10.46
C GLY A 36 6.14 12.11 -10.56
N GLU A 37 5.63 12.36 -11.78
CA GLU A 37 4.21 12.71 -12.00
C GLU A 37 3.24 11.58 -11.59
N PHE A 38 3.68 10.33 -11.72
CA PHE A 38 2.98 9.15 -11.25
C PHE A 38 3.85 8.46 -10.21
N LEU A 39 3.27 8.24 -9.03
CA LEU A 39 3.92 7.54 -7.94
C LEU A 39 3.26 6.17 -7.76
N THR A 40 4.05 5.11 -7.61
CA THR A 40 3.52 3.84 -7.13
C THR A 40 2.89 4.03 -5.75
N THR A 41 1.57 3.86 -5.66
CA THR A 41 0.80 4.19 -4.44
C THR A 41 0.75 3.06 -3.43
N ALA A 42 0.95 1.83 -3.88
CA ALA A 42 1.11 0.62 -3.08
C ALA A 42 1.68 -0.51 -3.94
N SER A 43 2.17 -1.57 -3.29
CA SER A 43 2.63 -2.79 -3.94
C SER A 43 2.19 -4.03 -3.17
N MET A 44 2.06 -5.15 -3.87
CA MET A 44 1.58 -6.41 -3.32
C MET A 44 2.37 -7.61 -3.88
N VAL A 45 2.66 -8.59 -3.03
CA VAL A 45 3.19 -9.90 -3.42
C VAL A 45 2.36 -10.98 -2.74
N SER A 46 1.95 -12.02 -3.45
CA SER A 46 1.17 -13.12 -2.86
C SER A 46 1.86 -14.46 -3.08
N VAL A 47 1.87 -15.28 -2.04
CA VAL A 47 2.28 -16.68 -2.09
C VAL A 47 1.03 -17.53 -2.04
N LEU A 48 0.77 -18.24 -3.14
CA LEU A 48 -0.38 -19.13 -3.29
C LEU A 48 0.14 -20.58 -3.22
N PRO A 49 -0.04 -21.29 -2.10
CA PRO A 49 0.41 -22.67 -1.99
C PRO A 49 -0.38 -23.58 -2.94
N GLN A 50 0.28 -24.63 -3.45
CA GLN A 50 -0.39 -25.66 -4.24
C GLN A 50 -1.30 -26.55 -3.39
N ASP A 51 -0.92 -26.79 -2.13
CA ASP A 51 -1.75 -27.47 -1.15
C ASP A 51 -2.84 -26.52 -0.65
N SER A 52 -4.09 -26.84 -0.93
CA SER A 52 -5.26 -26.05 -0.53
C SER A 52 -5.53 -26.05 0.98
N ASN A 53 -4.86 -26.91 1.75
CA ASN A 53 -4.92 -26.89 3.21
C ASN A 53 -4.02 -25.81 3.83
N LEU A 54 -3.08 -25.26 3.06
CA LEU A 54 -2.22 -24.17 3.49
C LEU A 54 -2.85 -22.82 3.14
N PRO A 55 -2.75 -21.81 4.02
CA PRO A 55 -3.30 -20.50 3.73
C PRO A 55 -2.43 -19.75 2.71
N CYS A 56 -3.06 -18.90 1.91
CA CYS A 56 -2.35 -17.91 1.10
C CYS A 56 -1.75 -16.82 1.99
N ILE A 57 -0.56 -16.34 1.65
CA ILE A 57 0.09 -15.22 2.34
C ILE A 57 0.17 -14.05 1.37
N HIS A 58 -0.41 -12.91 1.77
CA HIS A 58 -0.45 -11.70 0.96
C HIS A 58 0.35 -10.60 1.65
N PHE A 59 1.38 -10.11 0.98
CA PHE A 59 2.19 -9.02 1.46
C PHE A 59 1.74 -7.72 0.81
N PHE A 60 1.49 -6.68 1.61
CA PHE A 60 1.09 -5.36 1.12
C PHE A 60 1.97 -4.27 1.72
N THR A 61 2.32 -3.26 0.94
CA THR A 61 2.93 -2.04 1.50
C THR A 61 1.88 -1.17 2.19
N GLY A 62 0.71 -1.01 1.57
CA GLY A 62 -0.34 -0.07 2.03
C GLY A 62 0.14 1.38 2.11
N THR A 63 1.26 1.69 1.45
CA THR A 63 1.98 2.97 1.48
C THR A 63 2.70 3.14 0.12
N PRO A 64 2.86 4.39 -0.38
CA PRO A 64 3.58 4.65 -1.63
C PRO A 64 5.06 4.31 -1.56
N ASP A 65 5.73 4.36 -2.72
CA ASP A 65 7.16 4.11 -2.88
C ASP A 65 7.60 2.80 -2.17
N PRO A 66 7.37 1.63 -2.80
CA PRO A 66 7.76 0.34 -2.25
C PRO A 66 9.22 0.30 -1.77
N GLU A 67 10.15 1.04 -2.37
CA GLU A 67 11.55 1.14 -1.92
C GLU A 67 11.66 1.63 -0.47
N ARG A 68 10.86 2.62 -0.09
CA ARG A 68 10.81 3.21 1.26
C ARG A 68 9.71 2.61 2.14
N SER A 69 9.01 1.59 1.66
CA SER A 69 7.89 0.96 2.34
C SER A 69 8.19 -0.48 2.79
N VAL A 70 7.46 -0.92 3.82
CA VAL A 70 7.56 -2.30 4.36
C VAL A 70 6.38 -3.14 3.85
N PHE A 71 6.70 -4.32 3.29
CA PHE A 71 5.73 -5.35 2.95
C PHE A 71 5.27 -6.07 4.20
N LYS A 72 3.99 -5.89 4.56
CA LYS A 72 3.38 -6.46 5.76
C LYS A 72 2.63 -7.74 5.37
N PRO A 73 2.85 -8.88 6.06
CA PRO A 73 2.13 -10.11 5.75
C PRO A 73 0.69 -10.05 6.26
N PHE A 74 -0.25 -10.48 5.44
CA PHE A 74 -1.65 -10.67 5.74
C PHE A 74 -2.10 -12.06 5.32
N ILE A 75 -2.83 -12.72 6.21
CA ILE A 75 -3.39 -14.05 5.99
C ILE A 75 -4.89 -13.96 6.20
N PHE A 76 -5.67 -14.24 5.16
CA PHE A 76 -7.13 -14.20 5.23
C PHE A 76 -7.66 -15.51 5.82
N VAL A 77 -7.79 -15.53 7.15
CA VAL A 77 -8.41 -16.64 7.90
C VAL A 77 -9.60 -16.12 8.72
N PRO A 78 -10.58 -16.99 9.04
CA PRO A 78 -11.68 -16.61 9.92
C PRO A 78 -11.16 -16.06 11.26
N HIS A 79 -11.85 -15.05 11.81
CA HIS A 79 -11.55 -14.42 13.10
C HIS A 79 -10.21 -13.67 13.21
N ILE A 80 -9.62 -13.25 12.09
CA ILE A 80 -8.44 -12.38 12.11
C ILE A 80 -8.81 -10.98 12.64
N SER A 81 -7.98 -10.43 13.53
CA SER A 81 -8.13 -9.04 13.98
C SER A 81 -7.80 -8.08 12.84
N GLN A 82 -8.68 -7.10 12.60
CA GLN A 82 -8.44 -6.07 11.60
C GLN A 82 -7.28 -5.17 12.02
N LEU A 83 -6.37 -4.88 11.09
CA LEU A 83 -5.33 -3.88 11.30
C LEU A 83 -5.93 -2.49 11.12
N LEU A 84 -6.24 -1.84 12.25
CA LEU A 84 -6.93 -0.55 12.27
C LEU A 84 -6.12 0.55 11.58
N ASP A 85 -4.79 0.52 11.68
CA ASP A 85 -3.90 1.54 11.08
C ASP A 85 -3.90 1.54 9.54
N THR A 86 -4.34 0.45 8.92
CA THR A 86 -4.52 0.34 7.45
C THR A 86 -5.95 0.61 7.01
N SER A 87 -6.84 0.96 7.94
CA SER A 87 -8.25 1.18 7.66
C SER A 87 -8.54 2.66 7.46
N SER A 88 -9.25 3.00 6.39
CA SER A 88 -9.70 4.37 6.18
C SER A 88 -10.69 4.78 7.27
N PRO A 89 -10.63 6.04 7.74
CA PRO A 89 -11.62 6.58 8.66
C PRO A 89 -13.03 6.44 8.08
N THR A 90 -13.95 5.90 8.87
CA THR A 90 -15.37 5.86 8.51
C THR A 90 -16.03 7.09 9.09
N PHE A 91 -16.55 7.94 8.20
CA PHE A 91 -17.38 9.07 8.60
C PHE A 91 -18.82 8.56 8.63
N GLU A 92 -19.45 8.56 9.80
CA GLU A 92 -20.87 8.28 9.90
C GLU A 92 -21.64 9.16 8.91
N LEU A 93 -22.69 8.62 8.30
CA LEU A 93 -23.59 9.39 7.45
C LEU A 93 -24.35 10.37 8.35
N GLU A 94 -23.73 11.49 8.68
CA GLU A 94 -24.27 12.43 9.65
C GLU A 94 -25.67 12.90 9.25
N ASN A 95 -26.52 13.04 10.27
CA ASN A 95 -27.86 13.60 10.26
C ASN A 95 -28.07 14.64 9.14
N PRO A 96 -29.20 14.62 8.41
CA PRO A 96 -29.47 15.53 7.28
C PRO A 96 -29.37 17.02 7.62
N VAL A 97 -29.44 17.40 8.91
CA VAL A 97 -29.23 18.78 9.38
C VAL A 97 -27.77 19.22 9.32
N LYS A 98 -26.79 18.31 9.52
CA LYS A 98 -25.34 18.60 9.41
C LYS A 98 -24.84 18.62 7.95
N LYS A 99 -25.58 18.01 7.02
CA LYS A 99 -25.24 17.99 5.57
C LYS A 99 -25.09 19.38 4.95
N LYS A 100 -25.78 20.41 5.45
CA LYS A 100 -25.68 21.78 4.91
C LYS A 100 -24.34 22.46 5.20
N LEU A 101 -23.58 22.02 6.22
CA LEU A 101 -22.30 22.62 6.56
C LEU A 101 -21.11 21.89 5.90
N HIS A 102 -21.21 20.58 5.70
CA HIS A 102 -20.11 19.73 5.20
C HIS A 102 -19.95 19.70 3.68
N LEU A 103 -20.79 20.43 2.94
CA LEU A 103 -20.64 20.63 1.49
C LEU A 103 -19.38 21.43 1.09
N LYS A 104 -18.58 21.91 2.05
CA LYS A 104 -17.44 22.80 1.77
C LYS A 104 -16.06 22.11 1.69
N SER A 105 -15.87 20.88 2.21
CA SER A 105 -14.58 20.19 2.10
C SER A 105 -14.73 18.68 2.04
N LYS A 106 -14.02 18.02 1.11
CA LYS A 106 -13.95 16.55 1.05
C LYS A 106 -13.27 16.03 2.33
N PRO A 107 -13.85 15.03 3.02
CA PRO A 107 -13.22 14.47 4.21
C PRO A 107 -11.93 13.73 3.84
N ASP A 108 -10.91 13.86 4.69
CA ASP A 108 -9.65 13.12 4.55
C ASP A 108 -9.87 11.64 4.88
N ARG A 109 -9.59 10.75 3.93
CA ARG A 109 -9.78 9.31 4.05
C ARG A 109 -8.47 8.54 4.17
N ARG A 110 -7.33 9.24 4.28
CA ARG A 110 -6.03 8.62 4.52
C ARG A 110 -6.07 7.86 5.84
N HIS A 111 -5.65 6.61 5.82
CA HIS A 111 -5.54 5.79 7.02
C HIS A 111 -4.28 6.18 7.83
N PRO A 112 -4.22 5.90 9.14
CA PRO A 112 -3.12 6.33 10.01
C PRO A 112 -1.72 5.93 9.50
N LEU A 113 -1.56 4.70 9.00
CA LEU A 113 -0.29 4.24 8.44
C LEU A 113 0.17 5.12 7.26
N TYR A 114 -0.73 5.54 6.38
CA TYR A 114 -0.39 6.40 5.24
C TYR A 114 0.06 7.78 5.69
N GLN A 115 -0.64 8.37 6.66
CA GLN A 115 -0.30 9.68 7.21
C GLN A 115 1.08 9.67 7.88
N ASN A 116 1.37 8.63 8.69
CA ASN A 116 2.68 8.47 9.32
C ASN A 116 3.79 8.28 8.28
N HIS A 117 3.52 7.52 7.21
CA HIS A 117 4.48 7.33 6.13
C HIS A 117 4.77 8.65 5.39
N GLN A 118 3.74 9.47 5.10
CA GLN A 118 3.96 10.79 4.50
C GLN A 118 4.83 11.69 5.38
N GLN A 119 4.55 11.75 6.68
CA GLN A 119 5.35 12.52 7.63
C GLN A 119 6.81 12.03 7.68
N ALA A 120 7.01 10.71 7.69
CA ALA A 120 8.36 10.14 7.66
C ALA A 120 9.13 10.53 6.39
N LEU A 121 8.46 10.48 5.22
CA LEU A 121 9.06 10.91 3.96
C LEU A 121 9.41 12.40 3.96
N GLU A 122 8.54 13.25 4.49
CA GLU A 122 8.81 14.69 4.62
C GLU A 122 10.05 14.95 5.48
N VAL A 123 10.19 14.24 6.62
CA VAL A 123 11.37 14.37 7.49
C VAL A 123 12.65 13.89 6.78
N ILE A 124 12.61 12.74 6.09
CA ILE A 124 13.77 12.21 5.37
C ILE A 124 14.21 13.20 4.28
N ASN A 125 13.27 13.68 3.47
CA ASN A 125 13.57 14.60 2.37
C ASN A 125 14.10 15.94 2.89
N ASN A 126 13.57 16.46 4.00
CA ASN A 126 14.06 17.69 4.61
C ASN A 126 15.47 17.53 5.21
N ASN A 127 15.80 16.34 5.73
CA ASN A 127 17.13 16.04 6.26
C ASN A 127 18.17 15.82 5.14
N GLU A 128 17.77 15.28 3.98
CA GLU A 128 18.64 15.14 2.80
C GLU A 128 19.04 16.51 2.21
N VAL A 129 18.27 17.59 2.46
CA VAL A 129 18.61 18.95 2.01
C VAL A 129 19.61 19.66 2.94
N LEU A 130 19.91 19.08 4.11
CA LEU A 130 20.82 19.66 5.12
C LEU A 130 22.23 19.02 5.14
N LEU A 131 22.53 18.11 4.22
CA LEU A 131 23.86 17.50 4.00
C LEU A 131 24.43 17.91 2.64
#